data_AF-A0A0M4CXU6-F1
#
_entry.id   AF-A0A0M4CXU6-F1
#
_cell.length_a   1.000
_cell.length_b   1.000
_cell.length_c   1.000
_cell.angle_alpha   90.00
_cell.angle_beta   90.00
_cell.angle_gamma   90.00
#
_symmetry.space_group_name_H-M   'P 1'
#
loop_
_entity.id
_entity.type
_entity.pdbx_description
1 polymer ?
#
loop_
_entity_poly.entity_id
_entity_poly.type
_entity_poly.pdbx_seq_one_letter_code
_entity_poly.pdbx_strand_id
1 'polypeptide(L)' 'MARALAGHALSRNAEGDLASAGPSVDALWPEYSDAALAVLKTLREPSGRMLAVGDAEVWDRMIHAAIEDETISEA' A
#
# COMPACT_ATOMS: atom_id res chain seq x y z
N MET A 1 2.40 -1.99 1.43
CA MET A 1 1.09 -1.51 0.91
C MET A 1 -0.09 -2.29 1.55
N ALA A 2 0.14 -3.50 2.04
CA ALA A 2 -0.88 -4.38 2.61
C ALA A 2 -1.77 -3.77 3.72
N ARG A 3 -1.20 -2.99 4.67
CA ARG A 3 -2.00 -2.27 5.69
C ARG A 3 -3.02 -1.30 5.09
N ALA A 4 -2.69 -0.65 3.98
CA ALA A 4 -3.62 0.26 3.31
C ALA A 4 -4.78 -0.52 2.67
N LEU A 5 -4.52 -1.69 2.09
CA LEU A 5 -5.54 -2.57 1.52
C LEU A 5 -6.44 -3.18 2.61
N ALA A 6 -5.86 -3.64 3.72
CA ALA A 6 -6.64 -4.08 4.88
C ALA A 6 -7.51 -2.95 5.44
N GLY A 7 -6.96 -1.73 5.54
CA GLY A 7 -7.73 -0.55 5.92
C GLY A 7 -8.86 -0.23 4.94
N HIS A 8 -8.61 -0.35 3.64
CA HIS A 8 -9.62 -0.17 2.59
C HIS A 8 -10.79 -1.14 2.75
N ALA A 9 -10.51 -2.41 3.02
CA ALA A 9 -11.52 -3.46 3.17
C ALA A 9 -12.28 -3.43 4.50
N LEU A 10 -11.64 -2.97 5.59
CA LEU A 10 -12.18 -3.10 6.95
C LEU A 10 -12.76 -1.80 7.51
N SER A 11 -12.23 -0.65 7.12
CA SER A 11 -12.57 0.66 7.71
C SER A 11 -13.79 1.29 7.06
N ARG A 12 -14.68 1.85 7.89
CA ARG A 12 -15.80 2.71 7.42
C ARG A 12 -15.38 4.02 6.78
N ASN A 13 -14.11 4.40 6.93
CA ASN A 13 -13.56 5.56 6.21
C ASN A 13 -13.20 5.19 4.76
N ALA A 14 -13.38 3.93 4.38
CA ALA A 14 -13.22 3.37 3.04
C ALA A 14 -14.44 2.49 2.71
N GLU A 15 -14.24 1.25 2.26
CA GLU A 15 -15.32 0.35 1.80
C GLU A 15 -15.78 -0.65 2.87
N GLY A 16 -15.19 -0.62 4.07
CA GLY A 16 -15.57 -1.50 5.17
C GLY A 16 -16.60 -0.89 6.12
N ASP A 17 -16.87 -1.57 7.23
CA ASP A 17 -17.93 -1.17 8.17
C ASP A 17 -17.42 -0.82 9.58
N LEU A 18 -16.16 -1.17 9.90
CA LEU A 18 -15.62 -0.99 11.25
C LEU A 18 -15.40 0.49 11.54
N ALA A 19 -15.99 0.96 12.66
CA ALA A 19 -15.78 2.32 13.17
C ALA A 19 -14.32 2.58 13.57
N SER A 20 -13.66 1.55 14.08
CA SER A 20 -12.28 1.58 14.52
C SER A 20 -11.58 0.32 14.01
N ALA A 21 -11.02 0.42 12.80
CA ALA A 21 -10.42 -0.72 12.11
C ALA A 21 -8.96 -0.98 12.50
N GLY A 22 -8.30 -0.07 13.22
CA GLY A 22 -6.85 -0.15 13.51
C GLY A 22 -6.39 -1.52 14.03
N PRO A 23 -6.97 -2.05 15.12
CA PRO A 23 -6.59 -3.37 15.64
C PRO A 23 -6.81 -4.50 14.63
N SER A 24 -7.88 -4.45 13.84
CA SER A 24 -8.16 -5.46 12.81
C SER A 24 -7.22 -5.35 11.63
N VAL A 25 -6.84 -4.13 11.24
CA VAL A 25 -5.81 -3.88 10.22
C VAL A 25 -4.47 -4.46 10.68
N ASP A 26 -4.06 -4.19 11.92
CA ASP A 26 -2.79 -4.69 12.46
C ASP A 26 -2.75 -6.23 12.54
N ALA A 27 -3.90 -6.87 12.78
CA ALA A 27 -4.00 -8.32 12.82
C ALA A 27 -4.06 -8.97 11.43
N LEU A 28 -4.79 -8.37 10.49
CA LEU A 28 -5.16 -9.01 9.22
C LEU A 28 -4.35 -8.52 8.02
N TRP A 29 -3.56 -7.46 8.15
CA TRP A 29 -2.81 -6.94 7.00
C TRP A 29 -1.92 -7.97 6.29
N PRO A 30 -1.29 -8.99 6.93
CA PRO A 30 -0.46 -9.95 6.20
C PRO A 30 -1.25 -10.74 5.15
N GLU A 31 -2.57 -10.90 5.33
CA GLU A 31 -3.44 -11.57 4.34
C GLU A 31 -3.58 -10.78 3.02
N TYR A 32 -3.15 -9.51 3.01
CA TYR A 32 -3.22 -8.62 1.85
C TYR A 32 -1.85 -8.42 1.17
N SER A 33 -0.80 -9.14 1.58
CA SER A 33 0.57 -8.95 1.06
C SER A 33 0.71 -9.28 -0.42
N ASP A 34 0.16 -10.40 -0.91
CA ASP A 34 0.18 -10.74 -2.34
C ASP A 34 -0.48 -9.65 -3.20
N ALA A 35 -1.64 -9.17 -2.74
CA ALA A 35 -2.38 -8.11 -3.43
C ALA A 35 -1.62 -6.78 -3.39
N ALA A 36 -0.97 -6.48 -2.27
CA ALA A 36 -0.13 -5.30 -2.10
C ALA A 36 1.07 -5.33 -3.05
N LEU A 37 1.74 -6.47 -3.16
CA LEU A 37 2.85 -6.67 -4.08
C LEU A 37 2.41 -6.54 -5.54
N ALA A 38 1.26 -7.11 -5.90
CA ALA A 38 0.68 -6.97 -7.24
C ALA A 38 0.37 -5.49 -7.59
N VAL A 39 -0.18 -4.73 -6.64
CA VAL A 39 -0.40 -3.28 -6.82
C VAL A 39 0.92 -2.55 -7.01
N LEU A 40 1.92 -2.81 -6.15
CA LEU A 40 3.22 -2.14 -6.24
C LEU A 40 3.92 -2.40 -7.58
N LYS A 41 3.88 -3.65 -8.08
CA LYS A 41 4.43 -4.03 -9.39
C LYS A 41 3.70 -3.40 -10.59
N THR A 42 2.49 -2.90 -10.40
CA THR A 42 1.66 -2.32 -11.47
C THR A 42 1.50 -0.81 -11.36
N LEU A 43 2.01 -0.18 -10.28
CA LEU A 43 2.06 1.27 -10.17
C LEU A 43 2.82 1.88 -11.35
N ARG A 44 2.20 2.89 -11.95
CA ARG A 44 2.77 3.66 -13.06
C ARG A 44 3.57 4.84 -12.52
N GLU A 45 4.12 5.62 -13.46
CA GLU A 45 4.76 6.90 -13.18
C GLU A 45 3.84 7.84 -12.37
N PRO A 46 4.40 8.69 -11.51
CA PRO A 46 3.63 9.65 -10.74
C PRO A 46 2.94 10.64 -11.69
N SER A 47 1.72 11.04 -11.34
CA SER A 47 0.98 12.00 -12.16
C SER A 47 1.73 13.34 -12.28
N GLY A 48 1.46 14.12 -13.32
CA GLY A 48 2.08 15.45 -13.49
C GLY A 48 1.88 16.39 -12.30
N ARG A 49 0.76 16.27 -11.56
CA ARG A 49 0.51 17.02 -10.32
C ARG A 49 1.40 16.57 -9.16
N MET A 50 1.69 15.27 -9.07
CA MET A 50 2.61 14.74 -8.06
C MET A 50 4.05 15.16 -8.37
N LEU A 51 4.44 15.14 -9.66
CA LEU A 51 5.74 15.63 -10.10
C LEU A 51 5.93 17.13 -9.86
N ALA A 52 4.87 17.94 -10.02
CA ALA A 52 4.94 19.38 -9.79
C ALA A 52 5.29 19.76 -8.34
N VAL A 53 5.13 18.85 -7.38
CA VAL A 53 5.41 19.06 -5.95
C VAL A 53 6.39 18.04 -5.38
N GLY A 54 7.02 17.22 -6.22
CA GLY A 54 7.82 16.08 -5.82
C GLY A 54 8.96 15.79 -6.79
N ASP A 55 9.55 14.60 -6.68
CA ASP A 55 10.70 14.17 -7.46
C ASP A 55 10.45 12.77 -8.04
N ALA A 56 10.64 12.63 -9.35
CA ALA A 56 10.38 11.40 -10.09
C ALA A 56 11.33 10.26 -9.69
N GLU A 57 12.61 10.57 -9.48
CA GLU A 57 13.61 9.57 -9.12
C GLU A 57 13.41 9.10 -7.67
N VAL A 58 13.04 10.01 -6.78
CA VAL A 58 12.68 9.66 -5.40
C VAL A 58 11.46 8.73 -5.40
N TRP A 59 10.43 9.03 -6.18
CA TRP A 59 9.26 8.16 -6.33
C TRP A 59 9.67 6.75 -6.78
N ASP A 60 10.47 6.64 -7.84
CA ASP A 60 10.90 5.35 -8.38
C ASP A 60 11.69 4.53 -7.35
N ARG A 61 12.61 5.16 -6.61
CA ARG A 61 13.36 4.50 -5.52
C ARG A 61 12.44 4.03 -4.39
N MET A 62 11.42 4.81 -4.04
CA MET A 62 10.45 4.43 -3.01
C MET A 62 9.60 3.22 -3.43
N ILE A 63 9.19 3.13 -4.70
CA ILE A 63 8.43 1.98 -5.20
C ILE A 63 9.30 0.72 -5.18
N HIS A 64 10.56 0.79 -5.63
CA HIS A 64 11.48 -0.35 -5.56
C HIS A 64 11.68 -0.82 -4.11
N ALA A 65 11.98 0.10 -3.18
CA ALA A 65 12.14 -0.23 -1.78
C ALA A 65 10.87 -0.85 -1.15
N ALA A 66 9.68 -0.38 -1.53
CA ALA A 66 8.42 -0.93 -1.06
C ALA A 66 8.16 -2.35 -1.61
N ILE A 67 8.58 -2.65 -2.84
CA ILE A 67 8.50 -4.01 -3.41
C ILE A 67 9.44 -4.95 -2.67
N GLU A 68 10.67 -4.52 -2.37
CA GLU A 68 11.64 -5.30 -1.60
C GLU A 68 11.12 -5.62 -0.20
N ASP A 69 10.58 -4.62 0.51
CA ASP A 69 10.01 -4.79 1.86
C ASP A 69 8.84 -5.79 1.86
N GLU A 70 7.91 -5.65 0.90
CA GLU A 70 6.75 -6.56 0.80
C GLU A 70 7.17 -7.98 0.40
N THR A 71 8.19 -8.14 -0.45
CA THR A 71 8.72 -9.47 -0.84
C THR A 71 9.45 -10.14 0.32
N ILE A 72 10.15 -9.39 1.18
CA ILE A 72 10.81 -9.92 2.37
C ILE A 72 9.77 -10.35 3.43
N SER A 73 8.63 -9.67 3.51
CA SER A 73 7.56 -10.01 4.45
C SER A 73 6.83 -11.33 4.10
N GLU A 74 7.01 -11.88 2.89
CA GLU A 74 6.48 -13.20 2.48
C GLU A 74 7.41 -14.38 2.87
N ALA A 75 8.66 -14.12 3.26
CA ALA A 75 9.71 -15.12 3.52
C ALA A 75 9.84 -15.50 5.01
#